data_AF-A0A8B9AA10-F1
#
_entry.id   AF-A0A8B9AA10-F1
#
_cell.length_a   1.000
_cell.length_b   1.000
_cell.length_c   1.000
_cell.angle_alpha   90.00
_cell.angle_beta   90.00
_cell.angle_gamma   90.00
#
_symmetry.space_group_name_H-M   'P 1'
#
loop_
_entity.id
_entity.type
_entity.pdbx_description
1 polymer ?
#
loop_
_entity_poly.entity_id
_entity_poly.type
_entity_poly.pdbx_seq_one_letter_code
_entity_poly.pdbx_strand_id
1 'polypeptide(L)'
;MNQGSGNNESRTRFGVLSSHFRPSPFPPPPPRSRMASSEKDAALAAVPSDAPTIFDKIIKKEIPSTVVFEDDKAEERHIEILGYLLYVAKLVAKQEGLDDGFRIVINDGPKGCQSVYHIHVHLLGGRQMNWPPG
;
A
#
# COMPACT_ATOMS: atom_id res chain seq x y z
N MET A 1 -4.70 38.50 57.43
CA MET A 1 -4.56 37.57 58.57
C MET A 1 -5.92 37.03 58.96
N ASN A 2 -6.20 35.77 58.64
CA ASN A 2 -7.06 34.91 59.45
C ASN A 2 -6.66 33.45 59.15
N GLN A 3 -6.10 32.77 60.14
CA GLN A 3 -5.92 31.31 60.18
C GLN A 3 -7.25 30.71 60.69
N GLY A 4 -7.68 29.47 60.49
CA GLY A 4 -7.12 28.24 59.94
C GLY A 4 -8.09 27.08 60.29
N SER A 5 -7.68 25.85 59.94
CA SER A 5 -8.32 24.55 60.24
C SER A 5 -9.50 24.14 59.35
N GLY A 6 -9.54 22.95 58.75
CA GLY A 6 -8.63 21.80 58.81
C GLY A 6 -9.07 20.73 57.80
N ASN A 7 -8.09 19.97 57.32
CA ASN A 7 -8.22 18.86 56.36
C ASN A 7 -8.97 17.66 56.95
N ASN A 8 -9.69 16.92 56.10
CA ASN A 8 -9.71 15.46 56.21
C ASN A 8 -9.87 14.80 54.83
N GLU A 9 -8.77 14.26 54.31
CA GLU A 9 -8.77 13.32 53.18
C GLU A 9 -9.40 11.98 53.62
N SER A 10 -10.26 11.39 52.79
CA SER A 10 -10.31 9.93 52.68
C SER A 10 -10.76 9.46 51.30
N ARG A 11 -9.79 8.84 50.60
CA ARG A 11 -9.89 7.64 49.75
C ARG A 11 -10.90 7.59 48.59
N THR A 12 -10.32 7.73 47.39
CA THR A 12 -10.38 6.76 46.27
C THR A 12 -11.63 5.88 46.14
N ARG A 13 -12.45 6.15 45.12
CA ARG A 13 -13.05 5.10 44.27
C ARG A 13 -13.12 5.55 42.81
N PHE A 14 -12.36 4.85 41.97
CA PHE A 14 -12.58 4.75 40.54
C PHE A 14 -14.04 4.33 40.28
N GLY A 15 -14.73 5.06 39.42
CA GLY A 15 -16.07 4.73 38.93
C GLY A 15 -16.17 5.09 37.47
N VAL A 16 -15.88 4.11 36.61
CA VAL A 16 -16.14 4.17 35.16
C VAL A 16 -17.65 4.28 34.97
N LEU A 17 -18.14 5.43 34.53
CA LEU A 17 -19.52 5.58 34.08
C LEU A 17 -19.54 5.56 32.55
N SER A 18 -19.92 4.38 32.05
CA SER A 18 -20.25 4.07 30.67
C SER A 18 -21.17 5.14 30.07
N SER A 19 -20.66 5.87 29.08
CA SER A 19 -21.48 6.78 28.28
C SER A 19 -22.47 5.97 27.44
N HIS A 20 -23.72 6.35 27.52
CA HIS A 20 -24.82 5.70 26.85
C HIS A 20 -24.72 5.97 25.34
N PHE A 21 -24.47 4.91 24.56
CA PHE A 21 -24.64 4.93 23.11
C PHE A 21 -26.11 5.21 22.79
N ARG A 22 -26.37 6.30 22.06
CA ARG A 22 -27.65 6.53 21.41
C ARG A 22 -27.75 5.59 20.20
N PRO A 23 -28.88 4.91 19.96
CA PRO A 23 -29.08 4.21 18.70
C PRO A 23 -29.08 5.21 17.54
N SER A 24 -28.28 4.95 16.52
CA SER A 24 -28.28 5.71 15.26
C SER A 24 -29.68 5.65 14.60
N PRO A 25 -30.21 6.74 14.04
CA PRO A 25 -31.47 6.73 13.29
C PRO A 25 -31.34 6.07 11.91
N PHE A 26 -30.15 5.60 11.54
CA PHE A 26 -29.91 4.91 10.27
C PHE A 26 -30.04 3.39 10.46
N PRO A 27 -30.79 2.70 9.59
CA PRO A 27 -30.84 1.24 9.60
C PRO A 27 -29.43 0.67 9.40
N PRO A 28 -29.08 -0.46 10.05
CA PRO A 28 -27.82 -1.12 9.79
C PRO A 28 -27.70 -1.44 8.29
N PRO A 29 -26.51 -1.28 7.68
CA PRO A 29 -26.34 -1.63 6.28
C PRO A 29 -26.77 -3.09 6.07
N PRO A 30 -27.39 -3.43 4.94
CA PRO A 30 -27.72 -4.82 4.63
C PRO A 30 -26.45 -5.66 4.77
N PRO A 31 -26.55 -6.93 5.23
CA PRO A 31 -25.40 -7.80 5.30
C PRO A 31 -24.75 -7.77 3.91
N ARG A 32 -23.48 -7.37 3.83
CA ARG A 32 -22.70 -7.52 2.61
C ARG A 32 -22.87 -8.98 2.20
N SER A 33 -23.60 -9.22 1.11
CA SER A 33 -23.57 -10.51 0.46
C SER A 33 -22.10 -10.83 0.28
N ARG A 34 -21.63 -11.95 0.85
CA ARG A 34 -20.27 -12.43 0.61
C ARG A 34 -20.12 -12.69 -0.89
N MET A 35 -19.79 -11.67 -1.67
CA MET A 35 -19.07 -11.82 -2.93
C MET A 35 -17.58 -11.83 -2.60
N ALA A 36 -17.19 -12.78 -1.75
CA ALA A 36 -15.80 -13.03 -1.36
C ALA A 36 -15.58 -14.55 -1.38
N SER A 37 -15.86 -15.14 -2.54
CA SER A 37 -15.48 -16.50 -2.87
C SER A 37 -14.96 -16.63 -4.31
N SER A 38 -15.37 -15.73 -5.23
CA SER A 38 -15.06 -15.87 -6.65
C SER A 38 -13.57 -15.74 -7.01
N GLU A 39 -12.81 -14.84 -6.40
CA GLU A 39 -11.39 -14.63 -6.77
C GLU A 39 -10.50 -15.78 -6.30
N LYS A 40 -10.75 -16.28 -5.08
CA LYS A 40 -9.97 -17.37 -4.49
C LYS A 40 -10.28 -18.70 -5.17
N ASP A 41 -11.55 -18.95 -5.49
CA ASP A 41 -11.98 -20.16 -6.19
C ASP A 41 -11.48 -20.14 -7.65
N ALA A 42 -11.43 -18.97 -8.30
CA ALA A 42 -10.84 -18.82 -9.63
C ALA A 42 -9.32 -19.05 -9.64
N ALA A 43 -8.59 -18.57 -8.63
CA ALA A 43 -7.16 -18.81 -8.50
C ALA A 43 -6.83 -20.28 -8.23
N LEU A 44 -7.68 -21.00 -7.48
CA LEU A 44 -7.53 -22.44 -7.22
C LEU A 44 -7.95 -23.31 -8.42
N ALA A 45 -8.87 -22.82 -9.26
CA ALA A 45 -9.31 -23.49 -10.48
C ALA A 45 -8.37 -23.26 -11.67
N ALA A 46 -7.43 -22.32 -11.57
CA ALA A 46 -6.43 -22.07 -12.59
C ALA A 46 -5.48 -23.27 -12.71
N VAL A 47 -5.62 -24.04 -13.78
CA VAL A 47 -4.68 -25.10 -14.13
C VAL A 47 -3.35 -24.43 -14.50
N PRO A 48 -2.21 -24.82 -13.91
CA PRO A 48 -0.92 -24.33 -14.35
C PRO A 48 -0.75 -24.69 -15.83
N SER A 49 -0.71 -23.67 -16.68
CA SER A 49 -0.50 -23.82 -18.11
C SER A 49 1.00 -23.79 -18.36
N ASP A 50 1.53 -24.79 -19.06
CA ASP A 50 2.93 -24.82 -19.52
C ASP A 50 3.23 -23.76 -20.60
N ALA A 51 2.22 -23.00 -21.03
CA ALA A 51 2.41 -21.88 -21.93
C ALA A 51 3.22 -20.75 -21.25
N PRO A 52 4.24 -20.20 -21.93
CA PRO A 52 5.06 -19.13 -21.37
C PRO A 52 4.19 -17.91 -21.04
N THR A 53 4.23 -17.52 -19.77
CA THR A 53 3.58 -16.33 -19.27
C THR A 53 4.26 -15.07 -19.79
N ILE A 54 3.62 -13.92 -19.59
CA ILE A 54 4.26 -12.64 -19.86
C ILE A 54 5.58 -12.49 -19.09
N PHE A 55 5.66 -12.99 -17.86
CA PHE A 55 6.88 -12.94 -17.05
C PHE A 55 7.98 -13.81 -17.64
N ASP A 56 7.64 -14.99 -18.16
CA ASP A 56 8.63 -15.84 -18.85
C ASP A 56 9.23 -15.14 -20.07
N LYS A 57 8.38 -14.46 -20.86
CA LYS A 57 8.83 -13.69 -22.03
C LYS A 57 9.73 -12.51 -21.62
N ILE A 58 9.39 -11.83 -20.54
CA ILE A 58 10.14 -10.71 -19.99
C ILE A 58 11.51 -11.17 -19.46
N ILE A 59 11.56 -12.26 -18.69
CA ILE A 59 12.79 -12.87 -18.15
C ILE A 59 13.69 -13.35 -19.29
N LYS A 60 13.11 -13.97 -20.32
CA LYS A 60 13.82 -14.42 -21.53
C LYS A 60 14.21 -13.29 -22.46
N LYS A 61 13.86 -12.03 -22.15
CA LYS A 61 14.10 -10.84 -22.98
C LYS A 61 13.46 -10.93 -24.37
N GLU A 62 12.38 -11.70 -24.52
CA GLU A 62 11.60 -11.85 -25.75
C GLU A 62 10.73 -10.62 -26.05
N ILE A 63 10.43 -9.82 -25.02
CA ILE A 63 9.76 -8.53 -25.19
C ILE A 63 10.84 -7.45 -25.30
N PRO A 64 11.03 -6.84 -26.49
CA PRO A 64 12.03 -5.79 -26.65
C PRO A 64 11.63 -4.56 -25.85
N SER A 65 12.44 -4.19 -24.86
CA SER A 65 12.42 -2.84 -24.28
C SER A 65 13.37 -1.97 -25.10
N THR A 66 12.83 -0.98 -25.81
CA THR A 66 13.60 0.01 -26.56
C THR A 66 14.27 1.04 -25.66
N VAL A 67 13.92 1.04 -24.37
CA VAL A 67 14.21 2.15 -23.46
C VAL A 67 15.26 1.74 -22.44
N VAL A 68 14.95 0.87 -21.47
CA VAL A 68 15.96 0.34 -20.53
C VAL A 68 15.53 -1.05 -20.05
N PHE A 69 16.49 -1.95 -19.90
CA PHE A 69 16.26 -3.28 -19.34
C PHE A 69 16.58 -3.34 -17.84
N GLU A 70 17.74 -2.85 -17.41
CA GLU A 70 18.18 -2.96 -16.01
C GLU A 70 18.44 -1.55 -15.46
N ASP A 71 18.05 -1.31 -14.20
CA ASP A 71 18.11 0.04 -13.60
C ASP A 71 19.55 0.56 -13.53
N ASP A 72 20.50 -0.32 -13.23
CA ASP A 72 21.95 -0.03 -13.22
C ASP A 72 22.54 0.32 -14.60
N LYS A 73 21.82 0.05 -15.70
CA LYS A 73 22.21 0.34 -17.09
C LYS A 73 21.58 1.63 -17.63
N ALA A 74 20.94 2.43 -16.78
CA ALA A 74 20.38 3.71 -17.18
C ALA A 74 21.47 4.70 -17.61
N GLU A 75 21.48 5.06 -18.89
CA GLU A 75 22.30 6.13 -19.48
C GLU A 75 21.57 7.49 -19.55
N GLU A 76 22.30 8.57 -19.83
CA GLU A 76 21.78 9.95 -19.92
C GLU A 76 20.57 10.10 -20.86
N ARG A 77 20.56 9.34 -21.97
CA ARG A 77 19.44 9.37 -22.93
C ARG A 77 18.09 8.95 -22.30
N HIS A 78 18.10 8.31 -21.13
CA HIS A 78 16.88 7.87 -20.44
C HIS A 78 16.38 8.85 -19.38
N ILE A 79 17.07 9.98 -19.16
CA ILE A 79 16.66 10.97 -18.14
C ILE A 79 15.21 11.39 -18.35
N GLU A 80 14.81 11.67 -19.59
CA GLU A 80 13.47 12.15 -19.92
C GLU A 80 12.39 11.12 -19.58
N ILE A 81 12.57 9.87 -20.00
CA ILE A 81 11.59 8.80 -19.78
C ILE A 81 11.54 8.34 -18.31
N LEU A 82 12.66 8.34 -17.59
CA LEU A 82 12.67 8.07 -16.16
C LEU A 82 11.95 9.18 -15.37
N GLY A 83 12.16 10.44 -15.75
CA GLY A 83 11.39 11.56 -15.21
C GLY A 83 9.91 11.46 -15.52
N TYR A 84 9.57 11.08 -16.75
CA TYR A 84 8.19 10.85 -17.17
C TYR A 84 7.53 9.71 -16.39
N LEU A 85 8.25 8.63 -16.08
CA LEU A 85 7.75 7.52 -15.26
C LEU A 85 7.32 7.98 -13.86
N LEU A 86 8.13 8.80 -13.20
CA LEU A 86 7.79 9.37 -11.88
C LEU A 86 6.59 10.33 -11.96
N TYR A 87 6.52 11.13 -13.02
CA TYR A 87 5.38 12.01 -13.28
C TYR A 87 4.08 11.21 -13.46
N VAL A 88 4.11 10.15 -14.27
CA VAL A 88 2.97 9.25 -14.49
C VAL A 88 2.58 8.55 -13.19
N ALA A 89 3.55 8.07 -12.39
CA ALA A 89 3.25 7.47 -11.09
C ALA A 89 2.47 8.43 -10.17
N LYS A 90 2.82 9.72 -10.16
CA LYS A 90 2.06 10.76 -9.43
C LYS A 90 0.64 10.95 -9.99
N LEU A 91 0.46 10.86 -11.31
CA LEU A 91 -0.88 10.94 -11.91
C LEU A 91 -1.75 9.73 -11.55
N VAL A 92 -1.17 8.53 -11.61
CA VAL A 92 -1.85 7.29 -11.19
C VAL A 92 -2.20 7.35 -9.71
N ALA A 93 -1.29 7.80 -8.84
CA ALA A 93 -1.57 7.96 -7.42
C ALA A 93 -2.80 8.85 -7.15
N LYS A 94 -2.94 9.93 -7.92
CA LYS A 94 -4.11 10.81 -7.85
C LYS A 94 -5.38 10.10 -8.35
N GLN A 95 -5.29 9.31 -9.42
CA GLN A 95 -6.43 8.54 -9.95
C GLN A 95 -6.92 7.49 -8.95
N GLU A 96 -6.00 6.88 -8.21
CA GLU A 96 -6.28 5.88 -7.17
C GLU A 96 -6.68 6.50 -5.81
N GLY A 97 -6.81 7.82 -5.72
CA GLY A 97 -7.23 8.51 -4.49
C GLY A 97 -6.22 8.44 -3.34
N LEU A 98 -4.92 8.38 -3.66
CA LEU A 98 -3.83 8.35 -2.68
C LEU A 98 -3.49 9.77 -2.16
N ASP A 99 -4.49 10.47 -1.67
CA ASP A 99 -4.40 11.90 -1.28
C ASP A 99 -3.56 12.12 0.00
N ASP A 100 -3.57 11.15 0.91
CA ASP A 100 -2.80 11.18 2.17
C ASP A 100 -1.31 10.82 1.99
N GLY A 101 -0.88 10.57 0.74
CA GLY A 101 0.48 10.25 0.37
C GLY A 101 0.69 8.81 -0.12
N PHE A 102 1.86 8.60 -0.74
CA PHE A 102 2.26 7.33 -1.34
C PHE A 102 3.80 7.19 -1.32
N ARG A 103 4.30 5.98 -1.59
CA ARG A 103 5.72 5.67 -1.75
C ARG A 103 5.94 5.09 -3.12
N ILE A 104 6.96 5.60 -3.79
CA ILE A 104 7.51 5.00 -5.00
C ILE A 104 8.76 4.20 -4.60
N VAL A 105 8.87 2.97 -5.07
CA VAL A 105 10.05 2.11 -4.88
C VAL A 105 10.54 1.63 -6.23
N ILE A 106 11.85 1.77 -6.46
CA ILE A 106 12.59 1.17 -7.58
C ILE A 106 13.62 0.24 -6.95
N ASN A 107 13.63 -1.01 -7.39
CA ASN A 107 14.45 -2.07 -6.83
C ASN A 107 15.49 -2.49 -7.86
N ASP A 108 16.76 -2.42 -7.47
CA ASP A 108 17.87 -2.86 -8.32
C ASP A 108 18.52 -4.14 -7.76
N GLY A 109 18.67 -5.12 -8.64
CA GLY A 109 19.40 -6.35 -8.39
C GLY A 109 18.86 -7.23 -7.24
N PRO A 110 19.62 -8.28 -6.88
CA PRO A 110 19.17 -9.25 -5.88
C PRO A 110 18.97 -8.67 -4.48
N LYS A 111 19.82 -7.71 -4.07
CA LYS A 111 19.74 -7.08 -2.73
C LYS A 111 18.62 -6.04 -2.63
N GLY A 112 18.22 -5.45 -3.75
CA GLY A 112 17.02 -4.62 -3.83
C GLY A 112 15.73 -5.45 -3.96
N CYS A 113 15.82 -6.78 -3.97
CA CYS A 113 14.67 -7.68 -4.21
C CYS A 113 14.01 -7.48 -5.60
N GLN A 114 14.81 -7.12 -6.62
CA GLN A 114 14.32 -7.04 -8.00
C GLN A 114 14.00 -8.44 -8.52
N SER A 115 12.73 -8.70 -8.81
CA SER A 115 12.27 -10.00 -9.31
C SER A 115 12.19 -10.06 -10.85
N VAL A 116 12.04 -8.89 -11.49
CA VAL A 116 11.92 -8.75 -12.94
C VAL A 116 12.91 -7.70 -13.42
N TYR A 117 13.84 -8.11 -14.30
CA TYR A 117 14.91 -7.26 -14.83
C TYR A 117 14.43 -6.43 -16.03
N HIS A 118 13.41 -5.62 -15.75
CA HIS A 118 12.87 -4.53 -16.57
C HIS A 118 12.60 -3.35 -15.64
N ILE A 119 12.82 -2.11 -16.08
CA ILE A 119 12.52 -0.95 -15.24
C ILE A 119 11.03 -0.92 -14.89
N HIS A 120 10.75 -0.90 -13.59
CA HIS A 120 9.39 -0.72 -13.07
C HIS A 120 9.43 0.07 -11.76
N VAL A 121 8.36 0.80 -11.52
CA VAL A 121 8.12 1.51 -10.26
C VAL A 121 6.99 0.82 -9.51
N HIS A 122 7.20 0.54 -8.23
CA HIS A 122 6.12 0.17 -7.33
C HIS A 122 5.50 1.44 -6.75
N LEU A 123 4.19 1.59 -6.87
CA LEU A 123 3.43 2.66 -6.23
C LEU A 123 2.61 2.05 -5.08
N LEU A 124 2.92 2.44 -3.85
CA LEU A 124 2.25 1.95 -2.65
C LEU A 124 1.54 3.09 -1.92
N GLY A 125 0.30 2.87 -1.49
CA GLY A 125 -0.48 3.85 -0.73
C GLY A 125 -1.70 3.23 -0.04
N GLY A 126 -2.59 4.08 0.46
CA GLY A 126 -3.84 3.66 1.12
C GLY A 126 -3.66 3.22 2.58
N ARG A 127 -2.45 3.34 3.12
CA ARG A 127 -2.12 3.07 4.54
C ARG A 127 -0.84 3.79 4.94
N GLN A 128 -0.67 4.02 6.24
CA GLN A 128 0.62 4.44 6.80
C GLN A 128 1.69 3.38 6.48
N MET A 129 2.83 3.82 5.95
CA MET A 129 3.98 2.97 5.70
C MET A 129 4.98 3.09 6.84
N ASN A 130 5.61 1.95 7.15
CA ASN A 130 6.65 1.87 8.16
C ASN A 130 8.02 2.30 7.60
N TRP A 131 8.93 2.52 8.54
CA TRP A 131 10.35 2.77 8.30
C TRP A 131 11.16 1.83 9.21
N PRO A 132 12.22 1.15 8.71
CA PRO A 132 12.77 1.22 7.35
C PRO A 132 11.83 0.63 6.28
N PRO A 133 12.03 0.98 4.99
CA PRO A 133 11.15 0.59 3.90
C PRO A 133 11.52 -0.81 3.34
N GLY A 134 11.64 -1.80 4.22
CA GLY A 134 12.24 -3.10 3.94
C GLY A 134 13.37 -3.39 4.92
#